data_AF-A0A1V5BE43-F1
#
_entry.id   AF-A0A1V5BE43-F1
#
_cell.length_a   1.000
_cell.length_b   1.000
_cell.length_c   1.000
_cell.angle_alpha   90.00
_cell.angle_beta   90.00
_cell.angle_gamma   90.00
#
_symmetry.space_group_name_H-M   'P 1'
#
loop_
_entity.id
_entity.type
_entity.pdbx_description
1 polymer ?
#
loop_
_entity_poly.entity_id
_entity_poly.type
_entity_poly.pdbx_seq_one_letter_code
_entity_poly.pdbx_strand_id
1 'polypeptide(L)'
;MSAVRDYYKDHRSWNDDLHRLLDREPSLLAQLPALRARALGTCGAVAGKSGVIELMVADPAAWDAIAKEQATLQEKLDAISRAVAEIDAIFAEIEAAGIDCTEKTPGGIVGVDMSRRIPVTDPDTGTNVDRFGRKIPSQHNPQTLEWMQRAEKALKEAQATVG
;
A
#
# COMPACT_ATOMS: atom_id res chain seq x y z
N MET A 1 9.37 8.52 -4.53
CA MET A 1 9.28 7.41 -5.50
C MET A 1 9.00 6.15 -4.70
N SER A 2 8.10 5.27 -5.14
CA SER A 2 7.63 4.12 -4.35
C SER A 2 8.06 2.82 -5.05
N ALA A 3 9.00 2.10 -4.43
CA ALA A 3 9.53 0.85 -4.99
C ALA A 3 8.43 -0.21 -5.11
N VAL A 4 7.52 -0.23 -4.14
CA VAL A 4 6.32 -1.08 -4.15
C VAL A 4 5.42 -0.77 -5.36
N ARG A 5 5.07 0.51 -5.57
CA ARG A 5 4.18 0.89 -6.69
C ARG A 5 4.84 0.66 -8.04
N ASP A 6 6.16 0.86 -8.14
CA ASP A 6 6.89 0.64 -9.38
C ASP A 6 6.96 -0.87 -9.69
N TYR A 7 7.25 -1.70 -8.69
CA TYR A 7 7.19 -3.16 -8.83
C TYR A 7 5.79 -3.65 -9.24
N TYR A 8 4.75 -3.13 -8.61
CA TYR A 8 3.35 -3.45 -8.94
C TYR A 8 3.00 -3.15 -10.41
N LYS A 9 3.44 -2.00 -10.95
CA LYS A 9 3.18 -1.66 -12.37
C LYS A 9 3.77 -2.69 -13.31
N ASP A 10 4.97 -3.17 -13.00
CA ASP A 10 5.70 -4.14 -13.82
C ASP A 10 5.17 -5.58 -13.63
N HIS A 11 4.54 -5.87 -12.47
CA HIS A 11 4.11 -7.22 -12.07
C HIS A 11 2.61 -7.33 -11.76
N ARG A 12 1.79 -6.50 -12.40
CA ARG A 12 0.35 -6.39 -12.11
C ARG A 12 -0.45 -7.70 -12.19
N SER A 13 0.07 -8.72 -12.89
CA SER A 13 -0.55 -10.05 -12.98
C SER A 13 -0.42 -10.89 -11.71
N TRP A 14 0.40 -10.46 -10.74
CA TRP A 14 0.56 -11.16 -9.47
C TRP A 14 -0.68 -10.99 -8.60
N ASN A 15 -1.10 -12.09 -7.97
CA ASN A 15 -2.34 -12.16 -7.22
C ASN A 15 -2.10 -12.23 -5.70
N ASP A 16 -1.23 -11.35 -5.20
CA ASP A 16 -1.04 -11.17 -3.76
C ASP A 16 -2.00 -10.10 -3.20
N ASP A 17 -2.09 -10.06 -1.87
CA ASP A 17 -3.02 -9.18 -1.17
C ASP A 17 -2.73 -7.69 -1.35
N LEU A 18 -1.47 -7.31 -1.59
CA LEU A 18 -1.07 -5.94 -1.88
C LEU A 18 -1.48 -5.54 -3.30
N HIS A 19 -1.29 -6.42 -4.28
CA HIS A 19 -1.72 -6.20 -5.67
C HIS A 19 -3.24 -6.07 -5.76
N ARG A 20 -3.98 -6.96 -5.07
CA ARG A 20 -5.45 -6.86 -4.98
C ARG A 20 -5.91 -5.54 -4.37
N LEU A 21 -5.21 -5.05 -3.35
CA LEU A 21 -5.51 -3.77 -2.73
C LEU A 21 -5.24 -2.61 -3.70
N LEU A 22 -4.10 -2.64 -4.40
CA LEU A 22 -3.71 -1.63 -5.40
C LEU A 22 -4.63 -1.62 -6.63
N ASP A 23 -5.19 -2.76 -7.03
CA ASP A 23 -6.17 -2.83 -8.11
C ASP A 23 -7.50 -2.12 -7.79
N ARG A 24 -7.82 -1.92 -6.50
CA ARG A 24 -9.00 -1.14 -6.08
C ARG A 24 -8.79 0.36 -6.22
N GLU A 25 -7.57 0.85 -6.07
CA GLU A 25 -7.25 2.28 -6.03
C GLU A 25 -7.77 3.05 -7.26
N PRO A 26 -7.60 2.59 -8.52
CA PRO A 26 -8.12 3.29 -9.69
C PRO A 26 -9.64 3.45 -9.67
N SER A 27 -10.37 2.43 -9.21
CA SER A 27 -11.83 2.45 -9.11
C SER A 27 -12.34 3.42 -8.05
N LEU A 28 -11.58 3.61 -6.97
CA LEU A 28 -11.89 4.59 -5.92
C LEU A 28 -11.63 6.01 -6.44
N LEU A 29 -10.50 6.22 -7.12
CA LEU A 29 -10.16 7.50 -7.75
C LEU A 29 -11.18 7.91 -8.82
N ALA A 30 -11.71 6.94 -9.59
CA ALA A 30 -12.71 7.18 -10.63
C ALA A 30 -14.07 7.67 -10.09
N GLN A 31 -14.36 7.49 -8.80
CA GLN A 31 -15.60 7.98 -8.18
C GLN A 31 -15.53 9.47 -7.79
N LEU A 32 -14.33 10.01 -7.57
CA LEU A 32 -14.13 11.40 -7.13
C LEU A 32 -14.69 12.44 -8.11
N PRO A 33 -14.51 12.33 -9.45
CA PRO A 33 -15.07 13.31 -10.39
C PRO A 33 -16.59 13.44 -10.30
N ALA A 34 -17.31 12.30 -10.20
CA ALA A 34 -18.77 12.32 -10.11
C ALA A 34 -19.24 12.96 -8.79
N LEU A 35 -18.56 12.69 -7.67
CA LEU A 35 -18.84 13.36 -6.40
C LEU A 35 -18.61 14.87 -6.47
N ARG A 36 -17.51 15.31 -7.07
CA ARG A 36 -17.21 16.74 -7.26
C ARG A 36 -18.28 17.41 -8.13
N ALA A 37 -18.72 16.75 -9.20
CA ALA A 37 -19.80 17.26 -10.04
C ALA A 37 -21.13 17.38 -9.26
N ARG A 38 -21.47 16.38 -8.45
CA ARG A 38 -22.64 16.43 -7.56
C ARG A 38 -22.53 17.57 -6.54
N ALA A 39 -21.36 17.76 -5.93
CA ALA A 39 -21.13 18.84 -4.96
C ALA A 39 -21.37 20.21 -5.59
N LEU A 40 -20.82 20.44 -6.79
CA LEU A 40 -21.06 21.67 -7.56
C LEU A 40 -22.56 21.89 -7.87
N GLY A 41 -23.31 20.82 -8.13
CA GLY A 41 -24.76 20.89 -8.36
C GLY A 41 -25.58 21.32 -7.14
N THR A 42 -25.02 21.28 -5.93
CA THR A 42 -25.66 21.82 -4.72
C THR A 42 -25.37 23.30 -4.50
N CYS A 43 -24.47 23.89 -5.30
CA CYS A 43 -24.16 25.31 -5.24
C CYS A 43 -25.16 26.12 -6.08
N GLY A 44 -25.48 27.32 -5.60
CA GLY A 44 -26.30 28.29 -6.31
C GLY A 44 -25.65 29.67 -6.31
N ALA A 45 -26.26 30.58 -7.05
CA ALA A 45 -25.84 31.97 -7.16
C ALA A 45 -26.96 32.88 -6.63
N VAL A 46 -26.60 33.86 -5.81
CA VAL A 46 -27.53 34.92 -5.38
C VAL A 46 -26.97 36.30 -5.69
N ALA A 47 -27.88 37.27 -5.86
CA ALA A 47 -27.50 38.66 -6.03
C ALA A 47 -26.98 39.24 -4.70
N GLY A 48 -25.72 39.67 -4.69
CA GLY A 48 -25.10 40.48 -3.66
C GLY A 48 -25.26 41.98 -3.91
N LYS A 49 -24.61 42.80 -3.08
CA LYS A 49 -24.63 44.27 -3.22
C LYS A 49 -23.79 44.73 -4.42
N SER A 50 -24.15 45.87 -4.99
CA SER A 50 -23.39 46.52 -6.08
C SER A 50 -23.21 45.66 -7.34
N GLY A 51 -24.17 44.78 -7.66
CA GLY A 51 -24.11 43.93 -8.85
C GLY A 51 -23.20 42.70 -8.75
N VAL A 52 -22.70 42.38 -7.55
CA VAL A 52 -21.91 41.17 -7.29
C VAL A 52 -22.83 39.95 -7.26
N ILE A 53 -22.37 38.82 -7.80
CA ILE A 53 -23.03 37.52 -7.63
C ILE A 53 -22.24 36.72 -6.58
N GLU A 54 -22.92 36.29 -5.53
CA GLU A 54 -22.35 35.45 -4.47
C GLU A 54 -22.68 33.99 -4.74
N LEU A 55 -21.66 33.14 -4.72
CA LEU A 55 -21.83 31.69 -4.77
C LEU A 55 -22.09 31.19 -3.34
N MET A 56 -23.15 30.40 -3.18
CA MET A 56 -23.51 29.76 -1.92
C MET A 56 -23.80 28.29 -2.13
N VAL A 57 -23.75 27.52 -1.05
CA VAL A 57 -24.35 26.19 -1.02
C VAL A 57 -25.87 26.38 -0.89
N ALA A 58 -26.61 26.07 -1.96
CA ALA A 58 -28.06 26.21 -2.04
C ALA A 58 -28.79 25.04 -1.37
N ASP A 59 -28.16 23.87 -1.32
CA ASP A 59 -28.63 22.70 -0.57
C ASP A 59 -27.56 22.20 0.42
N PRO A 60 -27.54 22.74 1.64
CA PRO A 60 -26.56 22.35 2.67
C PRO A 60 -26.65 20.88 3.06
N ALA A 61 -27.85 20.29 3.07
CA ALA A 61 -28.04 18.90 3.46
C ALA A 61 -27.44 17.94 2.42
N ALA A 62 -27.68 18.21 1.13
CA ALA A 62 -27.06 17.45 0.05
C ALA A 62 -25.54 17.64 0.01
N TRP A 63 -25.05 18.87 0.23
CA TRP A 63 -23.62 19.16 0.33
C TRP A 63 -22.96 18.35 1.44
N ASP A 64 -23.53 18.34 2.64
CA ASP A 64 -22.99 17.60 3.78
C ASP A 64 -23.00 16.08 3.55
N ALA A 65 -24.01 15.55 2.87
CA ALA A 65 -24.06 14.14 2.49
C ALA A 65 -22.93 13.79 1.51
N ILE A 66 -22.71 14.61 0.48
CA ILE A 66 -21.63 14.41 -0.49
C ILE A 66 -20.26 14.55 0.16
N ALA A 67 -20.10 15.50 1.09
CA ALA A 67 -18.86 15.67 1.84
C ALA A 67 -18.53 14.42 2.67
N LYS A 68 -19.53 13.78 3.29
CA LYS A 68 -19.36 12.50 3.99
C LYS A 68 -18.95 11.37 3.05
N GLU A 69 -19.62 11.25 1.89
CA GLU A 69 -19.25 10.26 0.86
C GLU A 69 -17.79 10.45 0.39
N GLN A 70 -17.39 11.70 0.14
CA GLN A 70 -16.02 12.02 -0.24
C GLN A 70 -15.01 11.72 0.88
N ALA A 71 -15.35 12.00 2.14
CA ALA A 71 -14.52 11.68 3.28
C ALA A 71 -14.29 10.17 3.41
N THR A 72 -15.33 9.35 3.24
CA THR A 72 -15.21 7.89 3.24
C THR A 72 -14.33 7.39 2.10
N LEU A 73 -14.46 7.93 0.89
CA LEU A 73 -13.59 7.55 -0.23
C LEU A 73 -12.14 7.98 -0.01
N GLN A 74 -11.91 9.16 0.55
CA GLN A 74 -10.58 9.64 0.89
C GLN A 74 -9.93 8.76 1.97
N GLU A 75 -10.68 8.37 3.00
CA GLU A 75 -10.20 7.46 4.05
C GLU A 75 -9.70 6.12 3.48
N LYS A 76 -10.41 5.57 2.49
CA LYS A 76 -9.99 4.34 1.79
C LYS A 76 -8.71 4.55 1.00
N LEU A 77 -8.60 5.65 0.24
CA LEU A 77 -7.39 5.97 -0.54
C LEU A 77 -6.18 6.22 0.38
N ASP A 78 -6.41 6.87 1.51
CA ASP A 78 -5.37 7.13 2.51
C ASP A 78 -4.92 5.84 3.18
N ALA A 79 -5.82 4.89 3.43
CA ALA A 79 -5.47 3.58 3.97
C ALA A 79 -4.55 2.78 3.03
N ILE A 80 -4.86 2.77 1.72
CA ILE A 80 -3.98 2.18 0.70
C ILE A 80 -2.62 2.88 0.71
N SER A 81 -2.61 4.22 0.73
CA SER A 81 -1.38 5.01 0.69
C SER A 81 -0.50 4.78 1.93
N ARG A 82 -1.10 4.68 3.12
CA ARG A 82 -0.39 4.35 4.37
C ARG A 82 0.22 2.94 4.32
N ALA A 83 -0.53 1.95 3.84
CA ALA A 83 -0.01 0.59 3.71
C ALA A 83 1.17 0.52 2.74
N VAL A 84 1.07 1.17 1.58
CA VAL A 84 2.18 1.25 0.63
C VAL A 84 3.40 1.92 1.26
N ALA A 85 3.22 3.04 1.96
CA ALA A 85 4.31 3.77 2.60
C ALA A 85 5.03 2.94 3.67
N GLU A 86 4.28 2.18 4.48
CA GLU A 86 4.87 1.29 5.49
C GLU A 86 5.67 0.16 4.82
N ILE A 87 5.16 -0.43 3.74
CA ILE A 87 5.85 -1.50 3.02
C ILE A 87 7.10 -0.96 2.29
N ASP A 88 7.03 0.23 1.69
CA ASP A 88 8.21 0.91 1.13
C ASP A 88 9.27 1.15 2.22
N ALA A 89 8.87 1.58 3.43
CA ALA A 89 9.79 1.78 4.55
C ALA A 89 10.47 0.48 4.96
N ILE A 90 9.72 -0.64 5.01
CA ILE A 90 10.28 -1.97 5.26
C ILE A 90 11.33 -2.35 4.20
N PHE A 91 11.05 -2.10 2.91
CA PHE A 91 12.04 -2.37 1.86
C PHE A 91 13.28 -1.49 1.95
N ALA A 92 13.12 -0.22 2.36
CA ALA A 92 14.26 0.64 2.63
C ALA A 92 15.10 0.11 3.81
N GLU A 93 14.48 -0.43 4.86
CA GLU A 93 15.17 -1.08 5.98
C GLU A 93 15.92 -2.36 5.54
N ILE A 94 15.31 -3.17 4.66
CA ILE A 94 15.92 -4.38 4.06
C ILE A 94 17.17 -3.99 3.24
N GLU A 95 17.06 -2.97 2.40
CA GLU A 95 18.18 -2.46 1.59
C GLU A 95 19.29 -1.89 2.47
N ALA A 96 18.94 -1.13 3.52
CA ALA A 96 19.90 -0.61 4.50
C ALA A 96 20.62 -1.72 5.28
N ALA A 97 19.99 -2.88 5.46
CA ALA A 97 20.61 -4.07 6.02
C ALA A 97 21.52 -4.81 5.02
N GLY A 98 21.71 -4.28 3.81
CA GLY A 98 22.55 -4.87 2.76
C GLY A 98 21.94 -6.13 2.14
N ILE A 99 20.62 -6.28 2.22
CA ILE A 99 19.90 -7.42 1.67
C ILE A 99 19.29 -7.00 0.34
N ASP A 100 19.63 -7.72 -0.72
CA ASP A 100 18.94 -7.57 -1.98
C ASP A 100 17.58 -8.29 -1.93
N CYS A 101 16.51 -7.53 -2.11
CA CYS A 101 15.15 -8.04 -2.20
C CYS A 101 14.51 -7.49 -3.47
N THR A 102 14.50 -8.33 -4.49
CA THR A 102 13.99 -8.05 -5.84
C THR A 102 12.47 -7.98 -5.87
N GLU A 103 11.80 -8.88 -5.15
CA GLU A 103 10.34 -8.92 -5.08
C GLU A 103 9.84 -7.92 -4.03
N LYS A 104 9.32 -6.76 -4.47
CA LYS A 104 8.80 -5.72 -3.56
C LYS A 104 7.38 -6.05 -3.06
N THR A 105 7.20 -7.28 -2.57
CA THR A 105 5.94 -7.80 -2.03
C THR A 105 6.13 -8.37 -0.62
N PRO A 106 5.06 -8.49 0.19
CA PRO A 106 5.14 -9.18 1.48
C PRO A 106 5.71 -10.60 1.37
N GLY A 107 5.40 -11.31 0.27
CA GLY A 107 6.00 -12.61 -0.04
C GLY A 107 7.51 -12.54 -0.27
N GLY A 108 8.00 -11.48 -0.91
CA GLY A 108 9.43 -11.22 -1.09
C GLY A 108 10.19 -11.05 0.23
N ILE A 109 9.56 -10.45 1.25
CA ILE A 109 10.11 -10.36 2.61
C ILE A 109 10.34 -11.76 3.20
N VAL A 110 9.38 -12.68 3.01
CA VAL A 110 9.55 -14.10 3.43
C VAL A 110 10.65 -14.78 2.61
N GLY A 111 10.70 -14.49 1.30
CA GLY A 111 11.75 -14.98 0.40
C GLY A 111 13.16 -14.63 0.87
N VAL A 112 13.37 -13.44 1.45
CA VAL A 112 14.65 -13.02 2.04
C VAL A 112 15.08 -13.95 3.19
N ASP A 113 14.19 -14.27 4.13
CA ASP A 113 14.53 -15.15 5.25
C ASP A 113 14.78 -16.59 4.76
N MET A 114 13.91 -17.08 3.87
CA MET A 114 14.03 -18.43 3.31
C MET A 114 15.33 -18.60 2.52
N SER A 115 15.72 -17.59 1.74
CA SER A 115 16.94 -17.62 0.92
C SER A 115 18.22 -17.77 1.75
N ARG A 116 18.23 -17.24 2.99
CA ARG A 116 19.34 -17.43 3.94
C ARG A 116 19.42 -18.85 4.50
N ARG A 117 18.36 -19.63 4.32
CA ARG A 117 18.20 -20.98 4.88
C ARG A 117 18.17 -22.08 3.81
N ILE A 118 18.34 -21.71 2.54
CA ILE A 118 18.46 -22.69 1.44
C ILE A 118 19.77 -23.45 1.64
N PRO A 119 19.71 -24.79 1.84
CA PRO A 119 20.91 -25.59 2.01
C PRO A 119 21.66 -25.74 0.69
N VAL A 120 22.96 -25.51 0.74
CA VAL A 120 23.94 -25.91 -0.26
C VAL A 120 24.74 -27.05 0.35
N THR A 121 24.80 -28.18 -0.34
CA THR A 121 25.65 -29.29 0.09
C THR A 121 27.09 -28.95 -0.26
N ASP A 122 27.94 -28.85 0.76
CA ASP A 122 29.38 -28.73 0.59
C ASP A 122 29.91 -30.01 -0.08
N PRO A 123 30.48 -29.93 -1.29
CA PRO A 123 30.93 -31.10 -2.03
C PRO A 123 32.14 -31.79 -1.39
N ASP A 124 32.90 -31.10 -0.54
CA ASP A 124 34.10 -31.63 0.10
C ASP A 124 33.79 -32.30 1.45
N THR A 125 32.80 -31.78 2.19
CA THR A 125 32.43 -32.28 3.53
C THR A 125 31.11 -33.04 3.58
N GLY A 126 30.27 -32.95 2.55
CA GLY A 126 28.93 -33.52 2.52
C GLY A 126 27.95 -32.88 3.50
N THR A 127 28.31 -31.74 4.11
CA THR A 127 27.46 -31.04 5.09
C THR A 127 26.63 -29.94 4.44
N ASN A 128 25.45 -29.67 5.00
CA ASN A 128 24.58 -28.60 4.53
C ASN A 128 25.03 -27.25 5.14
N VAL A 129 25.47 -26.35 4.27
CA VAL A 129 25.91 -24.98 4.57
C VAL A 129 25.07 -23.99 3.77
N ASP A 130 25.11 -22.71 4.13
CA ASP A 130 24.54 -21.66 3.29
C ASP A 130 25.39 -21.45 2.01
N ARG A 131 24.95 -20.55 1.12
CA ARG A 131 25.67 -20.22 -0.12
C ARG A 131 27.07 -19.62 0.09
N PHE A 132 27.46 -19.31 1.32
CA PHE A 132 28.76 -18.76 1.70
C PHE A 132 29.59 -19.74 2.55
N GLY A 133 29.18 -21.02 2.65
CA GLY A 133 29.88 -22.03 3.42
C GLY A 133 29.69 -21.90 4.94
N ARG A 134 28.68 -21.15 5.40
CA ARG A 134 28.39 -20.95 6.83
C ARG A 134 27.32 -21.92 7.29
N LYS A 135 27.26 -22.16 8.60
CA LYS A 135 26.19 -22.96 9.20
C LYS A 135 24.83 -22.30 8.95
N ILE A 136 23.89 -23.09 8.43
CA ILE A 136 22.52 -22.64 8.18
C ILE A 136 21.86 -22.25 9.52
N PRO A 137 21.26 -21.06 9.63
CA PRO A 137 20.53 -20.67 10.84
C PRO A 137 19.35 -21.63 11.13
N SER A 138 19.24 -22.07 12.39
CA SER A 138 18.17 -22.97 12.83
C SER A 138 16.82 -22.26 13.03
N GLN A 139 16.84 -20.95 13.22
CA GLN A 139 15.66 -20.12 13.46
C GLN A 139 15.56 -19.01 12.41
N HIS A 140 14.34 -18.53 12.19
CA HIS A 140 14.08 -17.34 11.38
C HIS A 140 14.82 -16.13 11.97
N ASN A 141 15.25 -15.22 11.10
CA ASN A 141 15.83 -13.96 11.57
C ASN A 141 14.73 -13.13 12.28
N PRO A 142 14.92 -12.72 13.55
CA PRO A 142 13.94 -11.92 14.29
C PRO A 142 13.54 -10.62 13.57
N GLN A 143 14.49 -9.97 12.90
CA GLN A 143 14.26 -8.74 12.15
C GLN A 143 13.37 -8.98 10.93
N THR A 144 13.56 -10.12 10.23
CA THR A 144 12.71 -10.45 9.08
C THR A 144 11.29 -10.82 9.51
N LEU A 145 11.12 -11.47 10.67
CA LEU A 145 9.81 -11.69 11.27
C LEU A 145 9.11 -10.38 11.63
N GLU A 146 9.85 -9.41 12.18
CA GLU A 146 9.31 -8.09 12.51
C GLU A 146 8.82 -7.34 11.26
N TRP A 147 9.63 -7.31 10.20
CA TRP A 147 9.25 -6.76 8.90
C TRP A 147 7.99 -7.42 8.34
N MET A 148 7.93 -8.75 8.37
CA MET A 148 6.76 -9.51 7.91
C MET A 148 5.50 -9.14 8.71
N GLN A 149 5.59 -9.08 10.04
CA GLN A 149 4.46 -8.73 10.91
C GLN A 149 3.97 -7.30 10.66
N ARG A 150 4.90 -6.35 10.46
CA ARG A 150 4.55 -4.97 10.12
C ARG A 150 3.86 -4.88 8.76
N ALA A 151 4.38 -5.57 7.74
CA ALA A 151 3.76 -5.60 6.42
C ALA A 151 2.35 -6.22 6.46
N GLU A 152 2.18 -7.38 7.11
CA GLU A 152 0.87 -8.02 7.27
C GLU A 152 -0.12 -7.15 8.04
N LYS A 153 0.33 -6.48 9.10
CA LYS A 153 -0.51 -5.57 9.89
C LYS A 153 -0.99 -4.41 9.03
N ALA A 154 -0.10 -3.75 8.29
CA ALA A 154 -0.43 -2.64 7.41
C ALA A 154 -1.45 -3.05 6.33
N LEU A 155 -1.30 -4.24 5.75
CA LEU A 155 -2.26 -4.78 4.78
C LEU A 155 -3.61 -5.07 5.41
N LYS A 156 -3.65 -5.75 6.57
CA LYS A 156 -4.92 -6.07 7.25
C LYS A 156 -5.69 -4.81 7.63
N GLU A 157 -4.98 -3.80 8.14
CA GLU A 157 -5.59 -2.50 8.49
C GLU A 157 -6.16 -1.81 7.24
N ALA A 158 -5.41 -1.77 6.14
CA ALA A 158 -5.90 -1.17 4.90
C ALA A 158 -7.05 -1.95 4.27
N GLN A 159 -7.00 -3.30 4.28
CA GLN A 159 -8.09 -4.15 3.80
C GLN A 159 -9.37 -3.93 4.61
N ALA A 160 -9.25 -3.83 5.95
CA ALA A 160 -10.39 -3.57 6.81
C ALA A 160 -11.07 -2.22 6.50
N THR A 161 -10.30 -1.20 6.12
CA THR A 161 -10.85 0.11 5.72
C THR A 161 -11.43 0.09 4.30
N VAL A 162 -10.77 -0.57 3.35
CA VAL A 162 -11.17 -0.53 1.94
C VAL A 162 -12.41 -1.39 1.68
N GLY A 163 -12.50 -2.58 2.29
CA GLY A 163 -13.58 -3.55 2.13
C GLY A 163 -13.38 -4.51 0.95
#